data_AF-A0A3C0BWY8-F1
#
_entry.id   AF-A0A3C0BWY8-F1
#
_cell.length_a   1.000
_cell.length_b   1.000
_cell.length_c   1.000
_cell.angle_alpha   90.00
_cell.angle_beta   90.00
_cell.angle_gamma   90.00
#
_symmetry.space_group_name_H-M   'P 1'
#
loop_
_entity.id
_entity.type
_entity.pdbx_description
1 polymer ?
#
loop_
_entity_poly.entity_id
_entity_poly.type
_entity_poly.pdbx_seq_one_letter_code
_entity_poly.pdbx_strand_id
1 'polypeptide(L)' 'MAVHDLKVEVRGGDIVITLPGTKFMVTYYKPKDVPQLMSKSDWTDDPNVPVTLGEFRAKAWLAANDKARELGWIV' A
#
# COMPACT_ATOMS: atom_id res chain seq x y z
N MET A 1 13.36 -17.11 5.65
CA MET A 1 12.62 -16.44 4.56
C MET A 1 12.50 -14.97 4.95
N ALA A 2 13.14 -14.08 4.20
CA ALA A 2 13.24 -12.67 4.58
C ALA A 2 11.83 -12.07 4.70
N VAL A 3 11.51 -11.59 5.90
CA VAL A 3 10.35 -10.74 6.15
C VAL A 3 10.68 -9.42 5.48
N HIS A 4 10.32 -9.27 4.21
CA HIS A 4 10.45 -7.98 3.55
C HIS A 4 9.37 -7.08 4.12
N ASP A 5 9.74 -6.27 5.11
CA ASP A 5 8.87 -5.25 5.67
C ASP A 5 8.47 -4.25 4.58
N LEU A 6 7.16 -4.03 4.46
CA LEU A 6 6.62 -3.05 3.52
C LEU A 6 7.01 -1.64 3.97
N LYS A 7 7.45 -0.82 3.03
CA LYS A 7 7.72 0.58 3.29
C LYS A 7 6.46 1.40 3.00
N VAL A 8 5.97 2.10 4.01
CA VAL A 8 4.81 2.99 3.91
C VAL A 8 5.28 4.46 3.95
N GLU A 9 4.95 5.22 2.92
CA GLU A 9 5.24 6.64 2.81
C GLU A 9 3.94 7.43 2.62
N VAL A 10 3.83 8.62 3.22
CA VAL A 10 2.69 9.52 3.02
C VAL A 10 3.14 10.70 2.18
N ARG A 11 2.55 10.91 1.00
CA ARG A 11 2.90 11.97 0.05
C ARG A 11 1.65 12.74 -0.35
N GLY A 12 1.54 14.00 0.09
CA GLY A 12 0.50 14.92 -0.39
C GLY A 12 -0.94 14.47 -0.16
N GLY A 13 -1.21 13.63 0.84
CA GLY A 13 -2.55 13.05 1.06
C GLY A 13 -2.78 11.69 0.41
N ASP A 14 -1.72 11.10 -0.15
CA ASP A 14 -1.70 9.71 -0.60
C ASP A 14 -0.77 8.87 0.29
N ILE A 15 -1.10 7.59 0.47
CA ILE A 15 -0.29 6.58 1.14
C ILE A 15 0.34 5.70 0.06
N VAL A 16 1.64 5.85 -0.15
CA VAL A 16 2.43 5.06 -1.10
C VAL A 16 3.06 3.90 -0.35
N ILE A 17 2.81 2.68 -0.82
CA ILE A 17 3.41 1.46 -0.28
C ILE A 17 4.32 0.84 -1.31
N THR A 18 5.54 0.57 -0.90
CA THR A 18 6.56 -0.08 -1.73
C THR A 18 7.11 -1.30 -0.99
N LEU A 19 7.51 -2.31 -1.73
CA LEU A 19 8.26 -3.43 -1.19
C LEU A 19 9.74 -3.26 -1.57
N PRO A 20 10.60 -2.87 -0.61
CA PRO A 20 12.02 -2.68 -0.88
C PRO A 20 12.65 -3.93 -1.49
N GLY A 21 13.52 -3.73 -2.49
CA GLY A 21 14.17 -4.83 -3.21
C GLY A 21 13.33 -5.40 -4.38
N THR A 22 12.16 -4.82 -4.66
CA THR A 22 11.30 -5.21 -5.78
C THR A 22 10.76 -3.98 -6.51
N LYS A 23 10.10 -4.21 -7.63
CA LYS A 23 9.33 -3.18 -8.35
C LYS A 23 7.90 -3.01 -7.80
N PHE A 24 7.50 -3.76 -6.77
CA PHE A 24 6.15 -3.64 -6.23
C PHE A 24 5.91 -2.27 -5.59
N MET A 25 4.88 -1.61 -6.10
CA MET A 25 4.40 -0.33 -5.61
C MET A 25 2.89 -0.26 -5.77
N VAL A 26 2.23 0.35 -4.80
CA VAL A 26 0.81 0.71 -4.88
C VAL A 26 0.57 2.01 -4.12
N THR A 27 -0.24 2.89 -4.69
CA THR A 27 -0.65 4.12 -4.05
C THR A 27 -2.10 4.00 -3.60
N TYR A 28 -2.37 4.35 -2.35
CA TYR A 28 -3.70 4.50 -1.78
C TYR A 28 -3.99 5.95 -1.51
N TYR A 29 -5.26 6.33 -1.62
CA TYR A 29 -5.71 7.68 -1.30
C TYR A 29 -7.05 7.61 -0.59
N LYS A 30 -7.37 8.70 0.11
CA LYS A 30 -8.64 8.85 0.81
C LYS A 30 -9.50 9.88 0.08
N PRO A 31 -10.50 9.46 -0.72
CA PRO A 31 -11.48 10.41 -1.24
C PRO A 31 -12.28 11.02 -0.08
N LYS A 32 -12.69 12.28 -0.23
CA LYS A 32 -13.44 13.01 0.81
C LYS A 32 -14.81 12.39 1.08
N ASP A 33 -15.45 11.84 0.07
CA ASP A 33 -16.86 11.43 0.11
C ASP A 33 -17.09 9.95 0.46
N VAL A 34 -16.04 9.14 0.49
CA VAL A 34 -16.14 7.72 0.87
C VAL A 34 -15.61 7.52 2.28
N PRO A 35 -15.95 6.47 3.03
CA PRO A 35 -15.37 6.21 4.35
C PRO A 35 -14.06 5.41 4.29
N GLN A 36 -13.73 4.81 3.15
CA GLN A 36 -12.62 3.86 2.99
C GLN A 36 -11.49 4.40 2.10
N LEU A 37 -10.33 3.76 2.13
CA LEU A 37 -9.26 4.03 1.17
C LEU A 37 -9.61 3.46 -0.22
N MET A 38 -9.10 4.09 -1.25
CA MET A 38 -9.12 3.56 -2.62
C MET A 38 -7.68 3.40 -3.13
N SER A 39 -7.44 2.35 -3.90
CA SER A 39 -6.17 2.20 -4.61
C SER A 39 -6.21 3.01 -5.90
N LYS A 40 -5.07 3.60 -6.25
CA LYS A 40 -4.83 4.09 -7.59
C LYS A 40 -4.46 2.91 -8.50
N SER A 41 -4.69 3.07 -9.80
CA SER A 41 -4.37 2.08 -10.83
C SER A 41 -2.89 2.07 -11.22
N ASP A 42 -2.04 2.84 -10.53
CA ASP A 42 -0.59 2.99 -10.74
C ASP A 42 0.24 1.86 -10.09
N TRP A 43 -0.32 0.66 -9.99
CA TRP A 43 0.38 -0.46 -9.37
C TRP A 43 1.44 -1.06 -10.29
N THR A 44 2.55 -1.46 -9.70
CA THR A 44 3.63 -2.16 -10.39
C THR A 44 3.77 -3.56 -9.82
N ASP A 45 3.98 -4.53 -10.70
CA ASP A 45 4.23 -5.94 -10.36
C ASP A 45 5.71 -6.26 -10.58
N ASP A 46 6.23 -7.23 -9.83
CA ASP A 46 7.56 -7.76 -10.02
C ASP A 46 7.51 -9.29 -10.19
N PRO A 47 7.55 -9.80 -11.43
CA PRO A 47 7.46 -11.23 -11.70
C PRO A 47 8.70 -12.02 -11.24
N ASN A 48 9.77 -11.34 -10.81
CA ASN A 48 11.04 -11.98 -10.43
C ASN A 48 11.09 -12.38 -8.95
N VAL A 49 10.07 -12.04 -8.17
CA VAL A 49 10.00 -12.39 -6.74
C VAL A 49 8.95 -13.46 -6.47
N PRO A 50 9.21 -14.34 -5.49
CA PRO A 50 8.27 -15.40 -5.11
C PRO A 50 7.05 -14.87 -4.35
N VAL A 51 6.95 -13.55 -4.13
CA VAL A 51 5.77 -12.92 -3.53
C VAL A 51 4.73 -12.72 -4.63
N THR A 52 3.55 -13.30 -4.46
CA THR A 52 2.48 -13.08 -5.41
C THR A 52 1.94 -11.65 -5.31
N LEU A 53 1.48 -11.09 -6.43
CA LEU A 53 0.80 -9.79 -6.45
C LEU A 53 -0.38 -9.74 -5.47
N GLY A 54 -1.09 -10.86 -5.29
CA GLY A 54 -2.18 -11.00 -4.32
C GLY A 54 -1.73 -10.84 -2.88
N GLU A 55 -0.64 -11.51 -2.49
CA GLU A 55 -0.06 -11.38 -1.15
C GLU A 55 0.48 -9.96 -0.89
N PHE A 56 1.17 -9.37 -1.88
CA PHE A 56 1.62 -7.99 -1.78
C PHE A 56 0.44 -7.04 -1.56
N ARG A 57 -0.63 -7.16 -2.37
CA ARG A 57 -1.83 -6.33 -2.25
C ARG A 57 -2.52 -6.49 -0.90
N ALA A 58 -2.64 -7.72 -0.39
CA ALA A 58 -3.25 -7.95 0.91
C ALA A 58 -2.46 -7.28 2.05
N LYS A 59 -1.13 -7.43 2.04
CA LYS A 59 -0.26 -6.79 3.04
C LYS A 59 -0.24 -5.26 2.89
N ALA A 60 -0.17 -4.76 1.66
CA ALA A 60 -0.20 -3.33 1.38
C ALA A 60 -1.54 -2.71 1.80
N TRP A 61 -2.66 -3.38 1.52
CA TRP A 61 -3.97 -2.92 1.99
C TRP A 61 -4.02 -2.79 3.51
N LEU A 62 -3.54 -3.79 4.25
CA LEU A 62 -3.50 -3.76 5.71
C LEU A 62 -2.64 -2.59 6.23
N ALA A 63 -1.42 -2.45 5.70
CA ALA A 63 -0.50 -1.37 6.09
C ALA A 63 -1.05 0.02 5.74
N ALA A 64 -1.76 0.16 4.61
CA ALA A 64 -2.40 1.43 4.24
C ALA A 64 -3.54 1.79 5.20
N ASN A 65 -4.38 0.82 5.57
CA ASN A 65 -5.47 1.03 6.51
C ASN A 65 -4.95 1.36 7.90
N ASP A 66 -3.92 0.67 8.36
CA ASP A 66 -3.26 0.97 9.63
C ASP A 66 -2.73 2.41 9.64
N LYS A 67 -1.99 2.80 8.59
CA LYS A 67 -1.51 4.18 8.46
C LYS A 67 -2.62 5.20 8.37
N ALA A 68 -3.71 4.91 7.65
CA ALA A 68 -4.86 5.79 7.56
C ALA A 68 -5.59 5.96 8.90
N ARG A 69 -5.62 4.93 9.74
CA ARG A 69 -6.13 5.04 11.12
C ARG A 69 -5.23 5.92 11.98
N GLU A 70 -3.90 5.75 11.90
CA GLU A 70 -2.95 6.64 12.58
C GLU A 70 -3.10 8.10 12.16
N LEU A 71 -3.39 8.35 10.88
CA LEU A 71 -3.62 9.69 10.34
C LEU A 71 -5.03 10.23 10.64
N GLY A 72 -5.92 9.44 11.24
CA GLY A 72 -7.32 9.81 11.49
C GLY A 72 -8.16 9.95 10.22
N TRP A 73 -7.74 9.36 9.11
CA TRP A 73 -8.47 9.41 7.84
C TRP A 73 -9.66 8.45 7.83
N ILE A 74 -9.54 7.34 8.56
CA ILE A 74 -10.58 6.33 8.71
C ILE A 74 -10.71 5.97 10.20
N VAL A 75 -11.91 5.56 10.60
CA VAL A 75 -12.27 5.19 11.98
C VAL A 75 -12.50 3.68 12.08
#